data_AF-A0A9P7AM63-F1
#
_entry.id   AF-A0A9P7AM63-F1
#
_cell.length_a   1.000
_cell.length_b   1.000
_cell.length_c   1.000
_cell.angle_alpha   90.00
_cell.angle_beta   90.00
_cell.angle_gamma   90.00
#
_symmetry.space_group_name_H-M   'P 1'
#
loop_
_entity.id
_entity.type
_entity.pdbx_description
1 polymer ?
#
loop_
_entity_poly.entity_id
_entity_poly.type
_entity_poly.pdbx_seq_one_letter_code
_entity_poly.pdbx_strand_id
1 'polypeptide(L)'
;MDESSSLDALADTLTRLSANSYSVDLHAQHIRLAKSMDDKDQLLVALEMAANYMATPDTIWLPLIDAKTAVSDTNTPEGTLEVLGV
;
A
#
# COMPACT_ATOMS: atom_id res chain seq x y z
N MET A 1 -8.33 -15.65 -12.46
CA MET A 1 -9.42 -15.12 -11.62
C MET A 1 -10.14 -14.08 -12.47
N ASP A 2 -11.47 -14.05 -12.45
CA ASP A 2 -12.22 -13.04 -13.22
C ASP A 2 -12.01 -11.66 -12.57
N GLU A 3 -11.87 -10.62 -13.38
CA GLU A 3 -11.61 -9.25 -12.91
C GLU A 3 -12.72 -8.76 -11.96
N SER A 4 -13.98 -9.10 -12.28
CA SER A 4 -15.13 -8.78 -11.43
C SER A 4 -14.99 -9.38 -10.03
N SER A 5 -14.59 -10.65 -9.95
CA SER A 5 -14.41 -11.36 -8.68
C SER A 5 -13.27 -10.79 -7.84
N SER A 6 -12.23 -10.21 -8.47
CA SER A 6 -11.13 -9.54 -7.78
C SER A 6 -11.55 -8.22 -7.17
N LEU A 7 -12.37 -7.44 -7.89
CA LEU A 7 -12.90 -6.17 -7.41
C LEU A 7 -13.89 -6.35 -6.25
N ASP A 8 -14.77 -7.35 -6.33
CA ASP A 8 -15.68 -7.68 -5.24
C ASP A 8 -14.93 -8.11 -3.98
N ALA A 9 -13.91 -8.96 -4.13
CA ALA A 9 -13.07 -9.39 -3.01
C ALA A 9 -12.29 -8.22 -2.38
N LEU A 10 -11.83 -7.28 -3.21
CA LEU A 10 -11.17 -6.05 -2.75
C LEU A 10 -12.15 -5.17 -1.96
N ALA A 11 -13.35 -4.94 -2.48
CA ALA A 11 -14.37 -4.12 -1.83
C ALA A 11 -14.82 -4.71 -0.47
N ASP A 12 -15.01 -6.03 -0.39
CA ASP A 12 -15.28 -6.72 0.88
C ASP A 12 -14.12 -6.54 1.88
N THR A 13 -12.88 -6.73 1.43
CA THR A 13 -11.69 -6.57 2.28
C THR A 13 -11.59 -5.15 2.83
N LEU A 14 -11.81 -4.13 2.00
CA LEU A 14 -11.80 -2.72 2.42
C LEU A 14 -12.95 -2.39 3.37
N THR A 15 -14.13 -2.96 3.17
CA THR A 15 -15.27 -2.81 4.09
C THR A 15 -14.96 -3.41 5.46
N ARG A 16 -14.27 -4.55 5.50
CA ARG A 16 -13.85 -5.17 6.76
C ARG A 16 -12.72 -4.40 7.43
N LEU A 17 -11.79 -3.83 6.66
CA LEU A 17 -10.73 -2.95 7.18
C LEU A 17 -11.30 -1.67 7.78
N SER A 18 -12.34 -1.08 7.18
CA SER A 18 -12.97 0.12 7.75
C SER A 18 -13.65 -0.16 9.10
N ALA A 19 -14.12 -1.39 9.33
CA ALA A 19 -14.65 -1.83 10.62
C ALA A 19 -13.57 -2.26 11.63
N ASN A 20 -12.38 -2.67 11.17
CA ASN A 20 -11.26 -3.09 12.02
C ASN A 20 -9.90 -2.78 11.37
N SER A 21 -9.48 -1.51 11.44
CA SER A 21 -8.29 -1.00 10.73
C SER A 21 -6.96 -1.58 11.21
N TYR A 22 -6.92 -2.21 12.39
CA TYR A 22 -5.70 -2.79 12.97
C TYR A 22 -5.55 -4.29 12.71
N SER A 23 -6.42 -4.88 11.89
CA SER A 23 -6.34 -6.31 11.55
C SER A 23 -5.20 -6.60 10.57
N VAL A 24 -4.14 -7.24 11.07
CA VAL A 24 -2.99 -7.69 10.27
C VAL A 24 -3.42 -8.60 9.12
N ASP A 25 -4.34 -9.53 9.38
CA ASP A 25 -4.81 -10.49 8.37
C ASP A 25 -5.53 -9.81 7.21
N LEU A 26 -6.33 -8.78 7.51
CA LEU A 26 -7.04 -8.02 6.49
C LEU A 26 -6.08 -7.18 5.63
N HIS A 27 -5.06 -6.55 6.23
CA HIS A 27 -4.01 -5.86 5.49
C HIS A 27 -3.22 -6.82 4.59
N ALA A 28 -2.87 -8.00 5.10
CA ALA A 28 -2.21 -9.03 4.29
C ALA A 28 -3.10 -9.51 3.13
N GLN A 29 -4.42 -9.63 3.35
CA GLN A 29 -5.38 -9.94 2.30
C GLN A 29 -5.44 -8.82 1.23
N HIS A 30 -5.53 -7.56 1.65
CA HIS A 30 -5.54 -6.40 0.74
C HIS A 30 -4.30 -6.36 -0.14
N ILE A 31 -3.11 -6.51 0.44
CA ILE A 31 -1.84 -6.54 -0.30
C ILE A 31 -1.80 -7.69 -1.30
N ARG A 32 -2.26 -8.90 -0.92
CA ARG A 32 -2.30 -10.05 -1.84
C ARG A 32 -3.25 -9.84 -3.00
N LEU A 33 -4.44 -9.29 -2.74
CA LEU A 33 -5.41 -8.96 -3.78
C LEU A 33 -4.85 -7.92 -4.74
N ALA A 34 -4.28 -6.83 -4.22
CA ALA A 34 -3.67 -5.80 -5.05
C ALA A 34 -2.53 -6.35 -5.94
N LYS A 35 -1.65 -7.20 -5.39
CA LYS A 35 -0.62 -7.90 -6.19
C LYS A 35 -1.20 -8.77 -7.31
N SER A 36 -2.33 -9.43 -7.06
CA SER A 36 -2.95 -10.34 -8.04
C SER A 36 -3.63 -9.61 -9.20
N MET A 37 -3.93 -8.32 -9.02
CA MET A 37 -4.57 -7.48 -10.04
C MET A 37 -3.57 -6.86 -11.02
N ASP A 38 -2.26 -7.00 -10.76
CA ASP A 38 -1.18 -6.32 -11.52
C ASP A 38 -1.35 -4.79 -11.62
N ASP A 39 -2.08 -4.21 -10.65
CA ASP A 39 -2.31 -2.78 -10.53
C ASP A 39 -1.33 -2.21 -9.50
N LYS A 40 -0.32 -1.49 -9.99
CA LYS A 40 0.74 -0.92 -9.16
C LYS A 40 0.23 0.17 -8.23
N ASP A 41 -0.73 0.97 -8.67
CA ASP A 41 -1.27 2.06 -7.86
C ASP A 41 -2.09 1.47 -6.70
N GLN A 42 -2.91 0.46 -7.00
CA GLN A 42 -3.67 -0.26 -5.97
C GLN A 42 -2.74 -1.00 -4.98
N LEU A 43 -1.62 -1.53 -5.46
CA LEU A 43 -0.60 -2.12 -4.59
C LEU A 43 0.00 -1.07 -3.65
N LEU A 44 0.40 0.10 -4.16
CA LEU A 44 0.94 1.18 -3.32
C LEU A 44 -0.08 1.61 -2.26
N VAL A 45 -1.35 1.80 -2.63
CA VAL A 45 -2.42 2.11 -1.67
C VAL A 45 -2.53 1.06 -0.57
N ALA A 46 -2.43 -0.23 -0.90
CA ALA A 46 -2.48 -1.31 0.09
C ALA A 46 -1.27 -1.28 1.05
N LEU A 47 -0.08 -1.01 0.53
CA LEU A 47 1.15 -0.91 1.32
C LEU A 47 1.12 0.31 2.24
N GLU A 48 0.68 1.48 1.74
CA GLU A 48 0.52 2.70 2.53
C GLU A 48 -0.50 2.52 3.65
N MET A 49 -1.65 1.91 3.35
CA MET A 49 -2.68 1.67 4.36
C MET A 49 -2.17 0.77 5.48
N ALA A 50 -1.45 -0.31 5.14
CA ALA A 50 -0.80 -1.16 6.13
C ALA A 50 0.19 -0.36 7.00
N ALA A 51 1.06 0.44 6.39
CA ALA A 51 2.06 1.25 7.11
C ALA A 51 1.43 2.31 8.03
N ASN A 52 0.24 2.83 7.68
CA ASN A 52 -0.47 3.83 8.48
C ASN A 52 -1.08 3.27 9.78
N TYR A 53 -1.43 1.99 9.82
CA TYR A 53 -2.13 1.38 10.97
C TYR A 53 -1.25 0.44 11.81
N MET A 54 -0.13 -0.04 11.27
CA MET A 54 0.75 -0.98 11.97
C MET A 54 2.22 -0.80 11.62
N ALA A 55 3.08 -1.29 12.50
CA ALA A 55 4.50 -1.44 12.17
C ALA A 55 4.65 -2.51 11.07
N THR A 56 5.30 -2.14 9.97
CA THR A 56 5.48 -3.00 8.80
C THR A 56 6.97 -3.26 8.52
N PRO A 57 7.31 -4.41 7.90
CA PRO A 57 8.69 -4.73 7.54
C PRO A 57 9.14 -4.00 6.26
N ASP A 58 10.43 -4.11 5.95
CA ASP A 58 11.06 -3.55 4.74
C ASP A 58 10.38 -3.99 3.44
N THR A 59 9.76 -5.17 3.41
CA THR A 59 9.00 -5.65 2.24
C THR A 59 7.75 -4.82 1.94
N ILE A 60 7.35 -3.95 2.87
CA ILE A 60 6.30 -2.94 2.71
C ILE A 60 6.91 -1.55 2.55
N TRP A 61 7.89 -1.19 3.38
CA TRP A 61 8.49 0.16 3.36
C TRP A 61 9.32 0.43 2.10
N LEU A 62 10.14 -0.51 1.63
CA LEU A 62 11.03 -0.28 0.49
C LEU A 62 10.26 0.06 -0.79
N PRO A 63 9.19 -0.67 -1.20
CA PRO A 63 8.42 -0.28 -2.37
C PRO A 63 7.79 1.12 -2.28
N LEU A 64 7.40 1.57 -1.08
CA LEU A 64 6.86 2.92 -0.86
C LEU A 64 7.92 4.00 -1.01
N ILE A 65 9.11 3.77 -0.43
CA ILE A 65 10.26 4.66 -0.56
C ILE A 65 10.71 4.71 -2.02
N ASP A 66 10.82 3.57 -2.70
CA ASP A 66 11.19 3.49 -4.11
C ASP A 66 10.21 4.27 -5.00
N ALA A 67 8.90 4.15 -4.74
CA ALA A 67 7.89 4.89 -5.48
C ALA A 67 8.00 6.41 -5.27
N LYS A 68 8.24 6.87 -4.03
CA LYS A 68 8.42 8.30 -3.72
C LYS A 68 9.72 8.86 -4.30
N THR A 69 10.83 8.13 -4.16
CA THR A 69 12.13 8.53 -4.71
C THR A 69 12.16 8.54 -6.23
N ALA A 70 11.33 7.75 -6.91
CA ALA A 70 11.22 7.77 -8.37
C ALA A 70 10.62 9.08 -8.92
N VAL A 71 9.87 9.83 -8.11
CA VAL A 71 9.20 11.07 -8.52
C VAL A 71 9.81 12.34 -7.90
N SER A 72 10.74 12.20 -6.95
CA SER A 72 11.39 13.30 -6.22
C SER A 72 12.91 13.33 -6.45
N ASP A 73 13.49 14.53 -6.60
CA ASP A 73 14.95 14.68 -6.69
C ASP A 73 15.61 14.66 -5.30
N THR A 74 16.00 13.47 -4.87
CA THR A 74 16.68 13.23 -3.57
C THR A 74 18.09 13.85 -3.47
N ASN A 75 18.61 14.47 -4.53
CA ASN A 75 19.85 15.26 -4.45
C ASN A 75 19.61 16.68 -3.95
N THR A 76 18.35 17.05 -3.69
CA THR A 76 17.95 18.33 -3.11
C THR A 76 17.41 18.13 -1.69
N PRO A 77 17.57 19.13 -0.79
CA PRO A 77 16.89 19.13 0.50
C PRO A 77 15.37 18.94 0.35
N GLU A 78 14.75 19.64 -0.61
CA GLU A 78 13.30 19.61 -0.84
C GLU A 78 12.81 18.22 -1.25
N GLY A 79 13.47 17.58 -2.24
CA GLY A 79 13.09 16.23 -2.67
C GLY A 79 13.38 15.16 -1.62
N THR A 80 14.37 15.38 -0.74
CA THR A 80 14.60 14.50 0.41
C THR A 80 13.48 14.62 1.45
N LEU A 81 13.07 15.85 1.78
CA LEU A 81 11.98 16.10 2.73
C LEU A 81 10.64 15.54 2.21
N GLU A 82 10.38 15.66 0.91
CA GLU A 82 9.18 15.08 0.26
C GLU A 82 9.10 13.56 0.46
N VAL A 83 10.21 12.84 0.26
CA VAL A 83 10.26 11.38 0.45
C VAL A 83 10.05 11.00 1.91
N LEU A 84 10.63 11.77 2.84
CA LEU A 84 10.50 11.54 4.28
C LEU A 84 9.11 11.94 4.84
N GLY A 85 8.31 12.67 4.06
CA GLY A 85 6.99 13.14 4.48
C GLY A 85 7.05 14.17 5.61
N VAL A 86 8.11 14.98 5.66
CA VAL A 86 8.37 16.00 6.68
C VAL A 86 8.51 17.40 6.10
#